data_AF-A0A1Q8DNZ4-F1
#
_entry.id   AF-A0A1Q8DNZ4-F1
#
_cell.length_a   1.000
_cell.length_b   1.000
_cell.length_c   1.000
_cell.angle_alpha   90.00
_cell.angle_beta   90.00
_cell.angle_gamma   90.00
#
_symmetry.space_group_name_H-M   'P 1'
#
loop_
_entity.id
_entity.type
_entity.pdbx_description
1 polymer ?
#
loop_
_entity_poly.entity_id
_entity_poly.type
_entity_poly.pdbx_seq_one_letter_code
_entity_poly.pdbx_strand_id
1 'polypeptide(L)'
;MAITQNDLEILKSEIMADTPDGGGLPTGIAVVDGVSNNLFPDVSDIDALEGRVRFRKVFPSVNTANNDLLQASRLVVTEVPSNPNMSIFMIAGTRFADERTDIEEEVYKYATPQEGYEILYQGKNYKGLRVLQFLIKQTDGQFVSNGDVIKITQLMQPVPDGEVQSPPIGTVLYDQFVKVLSVSYTEVQIDITSYYVASMTIKEKLDYDFGGAANSVQPATVFATRQDPDLKFYGATKLGLAANFGAEQVTLSSSKLRIAPSGVSLDSKKVGVNLTRLPDDGLVDLVDIGDLVTITELKLMELPTNAPNDTFDLGFERLSDISVVDVNGAKVNSDYLDIDLDAGTLTLNGMFDMSFYTSPLTVRYRIMDLAKVESVNSNVVSLLNPITHDYTDAAVFSTMLLMGDMQARDYNIFSQKSWGNGVWSDTLIGDATTSQLQVTNNPIVVTNRDAIEERWALVFTSQTAFRIIGQTVGEIGSGSPTTLTAPINPMTGYPYFTIPAAAWGGGWSAANAVRFNTAAAKYPIWIGNAIQQHQGSSKDNYDFTIGYHANIDRERGDS
;
A
#
# COMPACT_ATOMS: atom_id res chain seq x y z
N MET A 1 -10.51 25.27 -11.25
CA MET A 1 -10.71 25.83 -9.90
C MET A 1 -9.60 25.26 -9.06
N ALA A 2 -8.81 26.08 -8.38
CA ALA A 2 -7.65 25.57 -7.65
C ALA A 2 -8.06 24.49 -6.65
N ILE A 3 -7.28 23.40 -6.58
CA ILE A 3 -7.48 22.34 -5.60
C ILE A 3 -7.01 22.87 -4.25
N THR A 4 -7.89 22.83 -3.25
CA THR A 4 -7.60 23.26 -1.89
C THR A 4 -7.33 22.07 -0.97
N GLN A 5 -6.82 22.30 0.23
CA GLN A 5 -6.58 21.24 1.21
C GLN A 5 -7.88 20.50 1.61
N ASN A 6 -9.02 21.19 1.58
CA ASN A 6 -10.32 20.61 1.91
C ASN A 6 -10.82 19.62 0.83
N ASP A 7 -10.27 19.69 -0.37
CA ASP A 7 -10.61 18.76 -1.46
C ASP A 7 -9.79 17.45 -1.38
N LEU A 8 -8.83 17.35 -0.46
CA LEU A 8 -7.98 16.18 -0.28
C LEU A 8 -8.55 15.28 0.82
N GLU A 9 -8.89 14.05 0.47
CA GLU A 9 -9.48 13.08 1.39
C GLU A 9 -8.87 11.70 1.25
N ILE A 10 -8.90 10.91 2.33
CA ILE A 10 -8.50 9.50 2.29
C ILE A 10 -9.78 8.67 2.29
N LEU A 11 -10.10 8.01 1.18
CA LEU A 11 -11.29 7.18 1.02
C LEU A 11 -11.07 5.74 1.49
N LYS A 12 -12.13 5.12 2.02
CA LYS A 12 -12.15 3.71 2.37
C LYS A 12 -12.32 2.83 1.13
N SER A 13 -11.72 1.65 1.16
CA SER A 13 -12.00 0.59 0.19
C SER A 13 -13.36 -0.08 0.46
N GLU A 14 -13.86 -0.82 -0.52
CA GLU A 14 -15.14 -1.55 -0.47
C GLU A 14 -15.23 -2.47 0.76
N ILE A 15 -14.16 -3.22 1.05
CA ILE A 15 -14.13 -4.17 2.16
C ILE A 15 -12.99 -3.81 3.14
N MET A 16 -13.36 -3.18 4.26
CA MET A 16 -12.44 -2.79 5.34
C MET A 16 -12.23 -3.90 6.38
N ALA A 17 -11.92 -5.13 5.92
CA ALA A 17 -11.81 -6.30 6.78
C ALA A 17 -10.47 -7.05 6.64
N ASP A 18 -10.11 -7.83 7.67
CA ASP A 18 -8.95 -8.74 7.65
C ASP A 18 -9.31 -10.10 7.06
N THR A 19 -9.97 -10.10 5.91
CA THR A 19 -10.35 -11.29 5.14
C THR A 19 -9.59 -11.33 3.81
N PRO A 20 -9.47 -12.50 3.14
CA PRO A 20 -8.76 -12.60 1.87
C PRO A 20 -9.27 -11.63 0.78
N ASP A 21 -10.58 -11.38 0.78
CA ASP A 21 -11.32 -10.45 -0.09
C ASP A 21 -11.29 -8.99 0.40
N GLY A 22 -10.59 -8.67 1.50
CA GLY A 22 -10.44 -7.30 1.97
C GLY A 22 -9.79 -6.41 0.91
N GLY A 23 -10.17 -5.13 0.84
CA GLY A 23 -9.69 -4.20 -0.19
C GLY A 23 -10.75 -3.92 -1.28
N GLY A 24 -10.35 -4.00 -2.55
CA GLY A 24 -11.21 -3.71 -3.69
C GLY A 24 -11.21 -2.24 -4.14
N LEU A 25 -12.33 -1.78 -4.70
CA LEU A 25 -12.48 -0.43 -5.26
C LEU A 25 -12.68 0.64 -4.18
N PRO A 26 -12.40 1.93 -4.48
CA PRO A 26 -12.69 3.02 -3.55
C PRO A 26 -14.20 3.26 -3.40
N THR A 27 -14.61 3.61 -2.19
CA THR A 27 -15.97 4.07 -1.87
C THR A 27 -16.03 5.59 -1.78
N GLY A 28 -17.23 6.18 -1.70
CA GLY A 28 -17.41 7.62 -1.39
C GLY A 28 -17.31 7.96 0.10
N ILE A 29 -16.81 7.05 0.94
CA ILE A 29 -16.75 7.22 2.40
C ILE A 29 -15.32 7.56 2.81
N ALA A 30 -15.13 8.76 3.37
CA ALA A 30 -13.84 9.22 3.87
C ALA A 30 -13.47 8.60 5.23
N VAL A 31 -12.18 8.44 5.46
CA VAL A 31 -11.57 8.17 6.77
C VAL A 31 -11.49 9.48 7.54
N VAL A 32 -12.50 9.74 8.37
CA VAL A 32 -12.55 10.88 9.30
C VAL A 32 -11.42 10.84 10.35
N ASP A 33 -10.75 11.98 10.52
CA ASP A 33 -9.72 12.18 11.53
C ASP A 33 -10.29 12.18 12.97
N GLY A 34 -9.50 11.72 13.95
CA GLY A 34 -9.85 11.71 15.38
C GLY A 34 -10.94 10.72 15.80
N VAL A 35 -11.45 9.91 14.86
CA VAL A 35 -12.48 8.90 15.15
C VAL A 35 -11.81 7.55 15.41
N SER A 36 -12.00 7.02 16.62
CA SER A 36 -11.56 5.65 16.96
C SER A 36 -12.32 4.61 16.13
N ASN A 37 -11.71 3.44 15.92
CA ASN A 37 -12.27 2.34 15.15
C ASN A 37 -12.59 2.66 13.68
N ASN A 38 -12.04 3.74 13.16
CA ASN A 38 -12.39 4.21 11.83
C ASN A 38 -11.63 3.48 10.71
N LEU A 39 -10.38 3.09 10.98
CA LEU A 39 -9.50 2.36 10.07
C LEU A 39 -9.23 0.94 10.58
N PHE A 40 -8.68 0.81 11.79
CA PHE A 40 -8.49 -0.47 12.47
C PHE A 40 -9.47 -0.60 13.64
N PRO A 41 -10.02 -1.79 13.88
CA PRO A 41 -10.80 -2.04 15.08
C PRO A 41 -9.88 -2.05 16.31
N ASP A 42 -10.43 -1.93 17.51
CA ASP A 42 -9.66 -2.00 18.76
C ASP A 42 -8.81 -3.28 18.85
N VAL A 43 -7.74 -3.20 19.63
CA VAL A 43 -6.88 -4.35 19.90
C VAL A 43 -7.57 -5.22 20.94
N SER A 44 -7.79 -6.50 20.62
CA SER A 44 -8.32 -7.46 21.58
C SER A 44 -7.22 -8.05 22.46
N ASP A 45 -7.56 -8.50 23.68
CA ASP A 45 -6.60 -9.17 24.57
C ASP A 45 -5.92 -10.38 23.91
N ILE A 46 -6.65 -11.08 23.03
CA ILE A 46 -6.12 -12.22 22.27
C ILE A 46 -5.14 -11.75 21.20
N ASP A 47 -5.46 -10.65 20.48
CA ASP A 47 -4.55 -10.07 19.49
C ASP A 47 -3.27 -9.55 20.14
N ALA A 48 -3.37 -8.95 21.33
CA ALA A 48 -2.22 -8.51 22.10
C ALA A 48 -1.36 -9.70 22.58
N LEU A 49 -1.98 -10.82 22.98
CA LEU A 49 -1.25 -11.99 23.49
C LEU A 49 -0.58 -12.82 22.40
N GLU A 50 -1.25 -13.04 21.27
CA GLU A 50 -0.75 -13.86 20.16
C GLU A 50 0.12 -13.04 19.19
N GLY A 51 -0.06 -11.72 19.15
CA GLY A 51 0.48 -10.85 18.11
C GLY A 51 -0.39 -10.91 16.85
N ARG A 52 -0.48 -9.79 16.12
CA ARG A 52 -1.40 -9.67 14.97
C ARG A 52 -0.83 -8.73 13.92
N VAL A 53 -1.06 -9.03 12.65
CA VAL A 53 -0.86 -8.12 11.52
C VAL A 53 -2.19 -7.88 10.82
N ARG A 54 -2.55 -6.61 10.68
CA ARG A 54 -3.77 -6.17 9.99
C ARG A 54 -3.41 -5.32 8.79
N PHE A 55 -4.22 -5.40 7.74
CA PHE A 55 -4.06 -4.61 6.52
C PHE A 55 -5.37 -3.90 6.19
N ARG A 56 -5.29 -2.62 5.84
CA ARG A 56 -6.44 -1.82 5.38
C ARG A 56 -6.05 -1.06 4.14
N LYS A 57 -6.82 -1.26 3.07
CA LYS A 57 -6.65 -0.50 1.85
C LYS A 57 -7.41 0.82 1.95
N VAL A 58 -6.74 1.89 1.58
CA VAL A 58 -7.26 3.26 1.53
C VAL A 58 -6.84 3.94 0.23
N PHE A 59 -7.50 5.04 -0.09
CA PHE A 59 -7.24 5.81 -1.30
C PHE A 59 -7.15 7.30 -0.98
N PRO A 60 -5.95 7.88 -0.81
CA PRO A 60 -5.79 9.31 -0.94
C PRO A 60 -6.35 9.76 -2.30
N SER A 61 -7.26 10.72 -2.27
CA SER A 61 -8.15 11.05 -3.37
C SER A 61 -8.38 12.56 -3.45
N VAL A 62 -8.67 13.03 -4.66
CA VAL A 62 -9.03 14.42 -4.93
C VAL A 62 -10.53 14.53 -5.18
N ASN A 63 -11.23 15.23 -4.30
CA ASN A 63 -12.68 15.36 -4.29
C ASN A 63 -13.16 16.63 -5.03
N THR A 64 -12.70 16.83 -6.26
CA THR A 64 -13.16 17.94 -7.11
C THR A 64 -14.08 17.46 -8.23
N ALA A 65 -15.11 18.26 -8.53
CA ALA A 65 -16.02 18.02 -9.65
C ALA A 65 -15.43 18.44 -11.02
N ASN A 66 -14.10 18.54 -11.11
CA ASN A 66 -13.33 18.88 -12.29
C ASN A 66 -12.19 17.87 -12.48
N ASN A 67 -11.35 18.07 -13.50
CA ASN A 67 -10.16 17.25 -13.75
C ASN A 67 -8.87 18.05 -13.58
N ASP A 68 -8.82 18.98 -12.63
CA ASP A 68 -7.60 19.76 -12.39
C ASP A 68 -6.47 18.84 -11.87
N LEU A 69 -5.23 19.14 -12.25
CA LEU A 69 -4.06 18.34 -11.92
C LEU A 69 -3.62 18.62 -10.47
N LEU A 70 -3.54 17.59 -9.64
CA LEU A 70 -2.85 17.65 -8.36
C LEU A 70 -1.38 17.25 -8.57
N GLN A 71 -0.45 18.11 -8.18
CA GLN A 71 0.98 17.87 -8.38
C GLN A 71 1.67 17.36 -7.10
N ALA A 72 2.68 16.51 -7.29
CA ALA A 72 3.59 16.06 -6.23
C ALA A 72 2.88 15.55 -4.96
N SER A 73 1.86 14.73 -5.17
CA SER A 73 1.03 14.10 -4.15
C SER A 73 1.86 13.08 -3.35
N ARG A 74 1.75 13.10 -2.02
CA ARG A 74 2.53 12.24 -1.13
C ARG A 74 1.80 11.92 0.19
N LEU A 75 2.13 10.78 0.78
CA LEU A 75 1.60 10.34 2.06
C LEU A 75 2.74 10.13 3.07
N VAL A 76 2.54 10.62 4.30
CA VAL A 76 3.50 10.49 5.41
C VAL A 76 2.78 10.17 6.71
N VAL A 77 3.47 9.53 7.66
CA VAL A 77 2.96 9.33 9.02
C VAL A 77 3.44 10.50 9.87
N THR A 78 2.50 11.30 10.39
CA THR A 78 2.84 12.50 11.17
C THR A 78 2.89 12.25 12.67
N GLU A 79 2.19 11.22 13.14
CA GLU A 79 2.22 10.76 14.53
C GLU A 79 2.28 9.23 14.56
N VAL A 80 3.18 8.69 15.38
CA VAL A 80 3.32 7.24 15.60
C VAL A 80 2.52 6.80 16.83
N PRO A 81 2.06 5.54 16.89
CA PRO A 81 1.35 5.03 18.06
C PRO A 81 2.12 5.28 19.37
N SER A 82 1.44 5.68 20.44
CA SER A 82 2.07 5.88 21.75
C SER A 82 2.50 4.57 22.40
N ASN A 83 1.87 3.45 22.03
CA ASN A 83 2.23 2.12 22.46
C ASN A 83 3.40 1.56 21.62
N PRO A 84 4.58 1.31 22.22
CA PRO A 84 5.75 0.81 21.47
C PRO A 84 5.58 -0.62 20.93
N ASN A 85 4.57 -1.37 21.39
CA ASN A 85 4.24 -2.70 20.86
C ASN A 85 3.42 -2.64 19.57
N MET A 86 2.97 -1.46 19.15
CA MET A 86 2.20 -1.25 17.94
C MET A 86 3.05 -0.49 16.93
N SER A 87 3.01 -0.93 15.67
CA SER A 87 3.72 -0.27 14.58
C SER A 87 2.82 -0.17 13.36
N ILE A 88 2.86 0.98 12.71
CA ILE A 88 2.13 1.27 11.48
C ILE A 88 3.12 1.40 10.34
N PHE A 89 2.77 0.81 9.20
CA PHE A 89 3.53 0.87 7.97
C PHE A 89 2.59 1.01 6.78
N MET A 90 3.12 1.45 5.64
CA MET A 90 2.38 1.64 4.40
C MET A 90 3.11 0.95 3.26
N ILE A 91 2.33 0.43 2.31
CA ILE A 91 2.81 -0.19 1.08
C ILE A 91 1.93 0.34 -0.06
N ALA A 92 2.54 0.63 -1.21
CA ALA A 92 1.78 1.00 -2.39
C ALA A 92 0.92 -0.19 -2.87
N GLY A 93 -0.30 0.07 -3.33
CA GLY A 93 -1.14 -0.96 -3.94
C GLY A 93 -0.53 -1.48 -5.23
N THR A 94 -0.73 -2.78 -5.48
CA THR A 94 -0.25 -3.45 -6.70
C THR A 94 -1.16 -3.18 -7.89
N ARG A 95 -2.48 -3.03 -7.64
CA ARG A 95 -3.51 -2.71 -8.63
C ARG A 95 -4.57 -1.80 -8.00
N PHE A 96 -5.26 -1.02 -8.82
CA PHE A 96 -6.32 -0.12 -8.34
C PHE A 96 -7.40 -0.82 -7.51
N ALA A 97 -7.80 -2.03 -7.91
CA ALA A 97 -8.78 -2.87 -7.22
C ALA A 97 -8.16 -4.12 -6.57
N ASP A 98 -6.88 -4.05 -6.16
CA ASP A 98 -6.25 -5.17 -5.45
C ASP A 98 -6.96 -5.53 -4.13
N GLU A 99 -6.87 -6.82 -3.79
CA GLU A 99 -7.40 -7.44 -2.59
C GLU A 99 -6.26 -7.81 -1.64
N ARG A 100 -6.60 -8.22 -0.42
CA ARG A 100 -5.62 -8.52 0.63
C ARG A 100 -4.67 -9.64 0.21
N THR A 101 -5.16 -10.63 -0.54
CA THR A 101 -4.29 -11.70 -1.06
C THR A 101 -3.20 -11.18 -1.98
N ASP A 102 -3.48 -10.16 -2.79
CA ASP A 102 -2.48 -9.57 -3.69
C ASP A 102 -1.38 -8.85 -2.89
N ILE A 103 -1.75 -8.06 -1.88
CA ILE A 103 -0.76 -7.34 -1.07
C ILE A 103 0.03 -8.27 -0.15
N GLU A 104 -0.57 -9.36 0.33
CA GLU A 104 0.16 -10.39 1.07
C GLU A 104 1.26 -11.02 0.20
N GLU A 105 0.95 -11.35 -1.06
CA GLU A 105 1.97 -11.84 -2.00
C GLU A 105 3.09 -10.83 -2.24
N GLU A 106 2.76 -9.54 -2.32
CA GLU A 106 3.73 -8.45 -2.43
C GLU A 106 4.66 -8.38 -1.20
N VAL A 107 4.09 -8.37 0.02
CA VAL A 107 4.85 -8.40 1.28
C VAL A 107 5.78 -9.61 1.32
N TYR A 108 5.32 -10.74 0.80
CA TYR A 108 6.12 -11.96 0.81
C TYR A 108 7.27 -11.97 -0.21
N LYS A 109 7.35 -11.01 -1.14
CA LYS A 109 8.54 -10.80 -2.01
C LYS A 109 9.81 -10.44 -1.23
N TYR A 110 9.69 -10.24 0.09
CA TYR A 110 10.83 -10.24 1.00
C TYR A 110 11.69 -11.52 0.90
N ALA A 111 11.08 -12.65 0.52
CA ALA A 111 11.79 -13.87 0.18
C ALA A 111 11.41 -14.32 -1.23
N THR A 112 12.21 -13.90 -2.22
CA THR A 112 12.05 -14.23 -3.65
C THR A 112 13.11 -15.25 -4.09
N PRO A 113 12.74 -16.35 -4.78
CA PRO A 113 13.68 -17.41 -5.17
C PRO A 113 14.68 -16.91 -6.22
N GLN A 114 15.90 -17.42 -6.14
CA GLN A 114 17.06 -16.97 -6.90
C GLN A 114 17.78 -18.14 -7.58
N GLU A 115 19.03 -18.40 -7.19
CA GLU A 115 19.83 -19.51 -7.67
C GLU A 115 19.27 -20.82 -7.12
N GLY A 116 19.00 -21.74 -8.04
CA GLY A 116 18.56 -23.09 -7.73
C GLY A 116 19.76 -24.01 -7.61
N TYR A 117 19.81 -24.76 -6.52
CA TYR A 117 20.82 -25.75 -6.25
C TYR A 117 20.23 -27.13 -6.44
N GLU A 118 20.96 -27.99 -7.16
CA GLU A 118 20.57 -29.37 -7.40
C GLU A 118 20.80 -30.20 -6.15
N ILE A 119 19.73 -30.76 -5.62
CA ILE A 119 19.76 -31.66 -4.47
C ILE A 119 19.21 -33.02 -4.86
N LEU A 120 19.47 -34.01 -4.01
CA LEU A 120 18.85 -35.32 -4.12
C LEU A 120 18.04 -35.61 -2.85
N TYR A 121 16.72 -35.73 -2.94
CA TYR A 121 15.92 -36.19 -1.81
C TYR A 121 16.33 -37.62 -1.43
N GLN A 122 16.50 -37.86 -0.14
CA GLN A 122 16.79 -39.18 0.41
C GLN A 122 15.53 -39.75 1.06
N GLY A 123 14.80 -40.61 0.34
CA GLY A 123 13.52 -41.13 0.80
C GLY A 123 12.40 -40.08 0.79
N LYS A 124 11.42 -40.26 1.70
CA LYS A 124 10.21 -39.42 1.77
C LYS A 124 10.23 -38.51 2.99
N ASN A 125 10.18 -37.21 2.76
CA ASN A 125 9.91 -36.19 3.77
C ASN A 125 8.40 -36.01 3.85
N TYR A 126 7.78 -36.53 4.91
CA TYR A 126 6.33 -36.52 5.05
C TYR A 126 5.80 -35.15 5.44
N LYS A 127 4.63 -34.83 4.88
CA LYS A 127 3.77 -33.74 5.31
C LYS A 127 3.59 -33.78 6.84
N GLY A 128 3.69 -32.61 7.46
CA GLY A 128 3.53 -32.43 8.91
C GLY A 128 4.84 -32.53 9.70
N LEU A 129 5.93 -33.02 9.10
CA LEU A 129 7.24 -33.02 9.74
C LEU A 129 7.84 -31.61 9.74
N ARG A 130 8.69 -31.35 10.75
CA ARG A 130 9.52 -30.14 10.86
C ARG A 130 10.99 -30.42 10.59
N VAL A 131 11.29 -31.58 10.02
CA VAL A 131 12.63 -31.99 9.64
C VAL A 131 12.61 -32.29 8.15
N LEU A 132 13.60 -31.76 7.44
CA LEU A 132 13.82 -31.99 6.02
C LEU A 132 15.23 -32.56 5.85
N GLN A 133 15.33 -33.63 5.06
CA GLN A 133 16.61 -34.27 4.75
C GLN A 133 16.80 -34.43 3.24
N PHE A 134 17.98 -34.07 2.76
CA PHE A 134 18.41 -34.30 1.39
C PHE A 134 19.94 -34.44 1.31
N LEU A 135 20.40 -35.05 0.22
CA LEU A 135 21.80 -35.26 -0.12
C LEU A 135 22.29 -34.13 -1.04
N ILE A 136 23.47 -33.59 -0.74
CA ILE A 136 24.20 -32.62 -1.56
C ILE A 136 25.58 -33.18 -1.91
N LYS A 137 26.15 -32.79 -3.06
CA LYS A 137 27.47 -33.26 -3.50
C LYS A 137 28.59 -32.53 -2.73
N GLN A 138 29.72 -33.23 -2.53
CA GLN A 138 30.86 -32.78 -1.71
C GLN A 138 31.49 -31.43 -2.13
N THR A 139 31.24 -30.95 -3.36
CA THR A 139 31.85 -29.72 -3.88
C THR A 139 31.12 -28.45 -3.45
N ASP A 140 29.92 -28.58 -2.90
CA ASP A 140 29.14 -27.46 -2.39
C ASP A 140 29.44 -27.29 -0.89
N GLY A 141 30.11 -26.20 -0.52
CA GLY A 141 30.26 -25.77 0.88
C GLY A 141 28.89 -25.53 1.56
N GLN A 142 28.86 -24.96 2.78
CA GLN A 142 27.61 -24.70 3.53
C GLN A 142 26.48 -24.19 2.62
N PHE A 143 25.56 -25.09 2.29
CA PHE A 143 24.53 -24.89 1.27
C PHE A 143 23.45 -23.92 1.76
N VAL A 144 23.10 -24.06 3.04
CA VAL A 144 22.16 -23.22 3.78
C VAL A 144 22.74 -22.95 5.15
N SER A 145 22.40 -21.79 5.70
CA SER A 145 22.73 -21.37 7.06
C SER A 145 21.47 -21.32 7.93
N ASN A 146 21.68 -21.28 9.25
CA ASN A 146 20.60 -21.05 10.18
C ASN A 146 20.01 -19.65 9.95
N GLY A 147 18.68 -19.56 9.84
CA GLY A 147 17.95 -18.32 9.57
C GLY A 147 17.52 -18.15 8.10
N ASP A 148 18.14 -18.89 7.17
CA ASP A 148 17.84 -18.77 5.75
C ASP A 148 16.41 -19.18 5.44
N VAL A 149 15.82 -18.52 4.44
CA VAL A 149 14.56 -18.95 3.82
C VAL A 149 14.91 -19.57 2.48
N ILE A 150 14.43 -20.80 2.26
CA ILE A 150 14.63 -21.53 1.01
C ILE A 150 13.29 -21.91 0.41
N LYS A 151 13.23 -21.99 -0.91
CA LYS A 151 12.09 -22.57 -1.64
C LYS A 151 12.45 -23.98 -2.07
N ILE A 152 11.70 -24.97 -1.59
CA ILE A 152 11.84 -26.37 -1.97
C ILE A 152 10.81 -26.73 -3.04
N THR A 153 11.19 -27.58 -3.99
CA THR A 153 10.31 -28.00 -5.10
C THR A 153 10.24 -29.51 -5.24
N GLN A 154 9.05 -30.02 -5.52
CA GLN A 154 8.82 -31.40 -5.92
C GLN A 154 8.47 -31.45 -7.40
N LEU A 155 9.22 -32.23 -8.17
CA LEU A 155 8.95 -32.44 -9.60
C LEU A 155 8.05 -33.65 -9.83
N MET A 156 7.23 -33.61 -10.89
CA MET A 156 6.45 -34.73 -11.38
C MET A 156 7.38 -35.88 -11.78
N GLN A 157 7.08 -37.08 -11.27
CA GLN A 157 7.91 -38.27 -11.42
C GLN A 157 7.40 -39.16 -12.56
N PRO A 158 8.26 -39.97 -13.18
CA PRO A 158 7.82 -41.00 -14.12
C PRO A 158 7.00 -42.07 -13.40
N VAL A 159 5.82 -42.42 -13.92
CA VAL A 159 5.07 -43.60 -13.45
C VAL A 159 5.55 -44.84 -14.21
N PRO A 160 5.65 -46.02 -13.57
CA PRO A 160 6.21 -47.24 -14.17
C PRO A 160 5.52 -47.76 -15.45
N ASP A 161 4.39 -47.20 -15.88
CA ASP A 161 3.46 -47.84 -16.83
C ASP A 161 3.15 -47.02 -18.10
N GLY A 162 4.08 -46.19 -18.58
CA GLY A 162 4.03 -45.61 -19.94
C GLY A 162 2.84 -44.71 -20.28
N GLU A 163 1.95 -44.43 -19.32
CA GLU A 163 0.81 -43.53 -19.52
C GLU A 163 1.26 -42.07 -19.63
N VAL A 164 0.55 -41.30 -20.47
CA VAL A 164 0.75 -39.85 -20.61
C VAL A 164 0.33 -39.19 -19.30
N GLN A 165 1.31 -38.68 -18.54
CA GLN A 165 1.06 -37.97 -17.30
C GLN A 165 0.70 -36.51 -17.56
N SER A 166 -0.35 -36.03 -16.88
CA SER A 166 -0.72 -34.63 -16.83
C SER A 166 -0.66 -34.14 -15.37
N PRO A 167 0.18 -33.16 -15.03
CA PRO A 167 1.11 -32.43 -15.91
C PRO A 167 2.34 -33.26 -16.36
N PRO A 168 3.09 -32.80 -17.38
CA PRO A 168 4.27 -33.50 -17.90
C PRO A 168 5.34 -33.78 -16.84
N ILE A 169 6.12 -34.83 -17.05
CA ILE A 169 7.30 -35.17 -16.22
C ILE A 169 8.23 -33.95 -16.15
N GLY A 170 8.75 -33.66 -14.95
CA GLY A 170 9.59 -32.49 -14.71
C GLY A 170 8.82 -31.18 -14.45
N THR A 171 7.49 -31.17 -14.50
CA THR A 171 6.69 -30.04 -14.03
C THR A 171 6.75 -29.97 -12.50
N VAL A 172 6.85 -28.78 -11.92
CA VAL A 172 6.74 -28.59 -10.47
C VAL A 172 5.33 -28.97 -10.02
N LEU A 173 5.23 -30.00 -9.18
CA LEU A 173 3.99 -30.45 -8.54
C LEU A 173 3.65 -29.60 -7.33
N TYR A 174 4.63 -29.42 -6.46
CA TYR A 174 4.50 -28.67 -5.21
C TYR A 174 5.74 -27.83 -5.01
N ASP A 175 5.56 -26.65 -4.44
CA ASP A 175 6.64 -25.88 -3.87
C ASP A 175 6.25 -25.37 -2.48
N GLN A 176 7.25 -25.07 -1.66
CA GLN A 176 7.04 -24.51 -0.34
C GLN A 176 8.24 -23.65 0.05
N PHE A 177 7.96 -22.49 0.66
CA PHE A 177 8.99 -21.73 1.35
C PHE A 177 9.14 -22.28 2.77
N VAL A 178 10.38 -22.58 3.17
CA VAL A 178 10.69 -23.06 4.51
C VAL A 178 11.83 -22.24 5.10
N LYS A 179 11.70 -21.90 6.38
CA LYS A 179 12.73 -21.19 7.13
C LYS A 179 13.53 -22.16 7.98
N VAL A 180 14.84 -22.10 7.83
CA VAL A 180 15.81 -23.01 8.45
C VAL A 180 16.10 -22.54 9.88
N LEU A 181 15.72 -23.32 10.89
CA LEU A 181 16.07 -23.03 12.28
C LEU A 181 17.45 -23.56 12.64
N SER A 182 17.76 -24.75 12.18
CA SER A 182 19.08 -25.37 12.34
C SER A 182 19.38 -26.28 11.17
N VAL A 183 20.65 -26.35 10.78
CA VAL A 183 21.16 -27.31 9.81
C VAL A 183 22.37 -28.05 10.37
N SER A 184 22.45 -29.34 10.05
CA SER A 184 23.63 -30.17 10.29
C SER A 184 23.97 -30.95 9.03
N TYR A 185 25.26 -31.17 8.81
CA TYR A 185 25.78 -31.88 7.65
C TYR A 185 26.50 -33.13 8.14
N THR A 186 26.08 -34.30 7.65
CA THR A 186 26.73 -35.58 7.95
C THR A 186 27.26 -36.18 6.65
N GLU A 187 28.56 -36.47 6.59
CA GLU A 187 29.16 -37.09 5.41
C GLU A 187 28.70 -38.54 5.24
N VAL A 188 28.31 -38.90 4.02
CA VAL A 188 27.89 -40.25 3.65
C VAL A 188 28.51 -40.62 2.30
N GLN A 189 29.08 -41.82 2.22
CA GLN A 189 29.60 -42.39 0.97
C GLN A 189 28.50 -43.22 0.31
N ILE A 190 28.18 -42.91 -0.95
CA ILE A 190 27.28 -43.72 -1.78
C ILE A 190 28.08 -44.12 -3.04
N ASP A 191 28.35 -45.41 -3.17
CA ASP A 191 29.26 -45.99 -4.17
C ASP A 191 30.67 -45.37 -4.14
N ILE A 192 31.02 -44.59 -5.16
CA ILE A 192 32.33 -43.93 -5.33
C ILE A 192 32.27 -42.41 -5.15
N THR A 193 31.10 -41.86 -4.80
CA THR A 193 30.87 -40.43 -4.66
C THR A 193 30.54 -40.08 -3.21
N SER A 194 31.25 -39.10 -2.65
CA SER A 194 30.95 -38.55 -1.34
C SER A 194 29.77 -37.57 -1.42
N TYR A 195 28.81 -37.72 -0.52
CA TYR A 195 27.69 -36.82 -0.34
C TYR A 195 27.66 -36.28 1.10
N TYR A 196 26.99 -35.16 1.32
CA TYR A 196 26.56 -34.72 2.65
C TYR A 196 25.05 -34.86 2.77
N VAL A 197 24.59 -35.48 3.87
CA VAL A 197 23.19 -35.42 4.29
C VAL A 197 23.01 -34.12 5.05
N ALA A 198 22.31 -33.17 4.43
CA ALA A 198 21.84 -31.96 5.09
C ALA A 198 20.55 -32.30 5.86
N SER A 199 20.63 -32.30 7.19
CA SER A 199 19.47 -32.45 8.07
C SER A 199 19.09 -31.11 8.65
N MET A 200 17.90 -30.64 8.28
CA MET A 200 17.42 -29.30 8.59
C MET A 200 16.19 -29.36 9.48
N THR A 201 16.16 -28.57 10.54
CA THR A 201 14.94 -28.29 11.30
C THR A 201 14.31 -27.02 10.75
N ILE A 202 13.03 -27.07 10.40
CA ILE A 202 12.29 -25.95 9.80
C ILE A 202 11.27 -25.36 10.78
N LYS A 203 10.98 -24.06 10.61
CA LYS A 203 10.09 -23.29 11.50
C LYS A 203 8.66 -23.81 11.46
N GLU A 204 8.10 -23.88 10.26
CA GLU A 204 6.77 -24.42 9.99
C GLU A 204 6.85 -25.87 9.51
N LYS A 205 5.75 -26.60 9.65
CA LYS A 205 5.67 -27.99 9.17
C LYS A 205 5.60 -28.04 7.64
N LEU A 206 6.04 -29.13 7.04
CA LEU A 206 5.84 -29.39 5.62
C LEU A 206 4.34 -29.49 5.30
N ASP A 207 3.88 -28.78 4.27
CA ASP A 207 2.48 -28.81 3.81
C ASP A 207 2.23 -29.92 2.80
N TYR A 208 3.30 -30.40 2.17
CA TYR A 208 3.32 -31.45 1.15
C TYR A 208 4.35 -32.53 1.50
N ASP A 209 4.20 -33.67 0.84
CA ASP A 209 5.23 -34.70 0.85
C ASP A 209 6.30 -34.32 -0.18
N PHE A 210 7.58 -34.36 0.24
CA PHE A 210 8.72 -34.13 -0.65
C PHE A 210 9.58 -35.39 -0.75
N GLY A 211 10.06 -35.71 -1.95
CA GLY A 211 10.82 -36.92 -2.24
C GLY A 211 9.96 -38.12 -2.62
N GLY A 212 10.61 -39.28 -2.68
CA GLY A 212 10.10 -40.49 -3.32
C GLY A 212 9.81 -41.63 -2.36
N ALA A 213 9.69 -42.85 -2.91
CA ALA A 213 9.60 -44.06 -2.09
C ALA A 213 10.80 -44.17 -1.13
N ALA A 214 10.59 -44.85 0.00
CA ALA A 214 11.67 -45.13 0.95
C ALA A 214 12.85 -45.81 0.23
N ASN A 215 14.06 -45.29 0.45
CA ASN A 215 15.32 -45.72 -0.19
C ASN A 215 15.47 -45.37 -1.69
N SER A 216 14.64 -44.46 -2.22
CA SER A 216 14.88 -43.84 -3.53
C SER A 216 15.59 -42.50 -3.39
N VAL A 217 16.50 -42.22 -4.33
CA VAL A 217 17.22 -40.95 -4.45
C VAL A 217 16.61 -40.20 -5.63
N GLN A 218 16.05 -39.02 -5.40
CA GLN A 218 15.32 -38.26 -6.43
C GLN A 218 15.89 -36.86 -6.62
N PRO A 219 16.14 -36.42 -7.87
CA PRO A 219 16.60 -35.07 -8.12
C PRO A 219 15.51 -34.05 -7.82
N ALA A 220 15.92 -32.95 -7.20
CA ALA A 220 15.09 -31.80 -6.93
C ALA A 220 15.94 -30.52 -6.92
N THR A 221 15.27 -29.38 -6.93
CA THR A 221 15.93 -28.08 -6.86
C THR A 221 15.45 -27.33 -5.63
N VAL A 222 16.42 -26.80 -4.88
CA VAL A 222 16.16 -25.88 -3.78
C VAL A 222 16.68 -24.51 -4.16
N PHE A 223 15.87 -23.48 -4.01
CA PHE A 223 16.25 -22.13 -4.33
C PHE A 223 16.58 -21.37 -3.05
N ALA A 224 17.75 -20.74 -3.01
CA ALA A 224 18.00 -19.68 -2.04
C ALA A 224 17.07 -18.50 -2.32
N THR A 225 16.79 -17.69 -1.30
CA THR A 225 15.93 -16.50 -1.46
C THR A 225 16.69 -15.22 -1.15
N ARG A 226 16.25 -14.12 -1.76
CA ARG A 226 16.68 -12.76 -1.40
C ARG A 226 15.47 -11.83 -1.32
N GLN A 227 15.63 -10.70 -0.66
CA GLN A 227 14.65 -9.61 -0.73
C GLN A 227 14.60 -9.04 -2.14
N ASP A 228 13.37 -8.85 -2.64
CA ASP A 228 13.13 -8.11 -3.87
C ASP A 228 13.55 -6.63 -3.69
N PRO A 229 14.45 -6.10 -4.53
CA PRO A 229 14.90 -4.71 -4.41
C PRO A 229 13.78 -3.68 -4.61
N ASP A 230 12.68 -4.04 -5.28
CA ASP A 230 11.55 -3.14 -5.52
C ASP A 230 10.54 -3.13 -4.36
N LEU A 231 10.66 -4.05 -3.40
CA LEU A 231 9.78 -4.09 -2.22
C LEU A 231 10.20 -3.01 -1.21
N LYS A 232 9.39 -1.96 -1.10
CA LYS A 232 9.58 -0.87 -0.16
C LYS A 232 8.43 -0.77 0.85
N PHE A 233 8.80 -0.65 2.12
CA PHE A 233 7.89 -0.31 3.20
C PHE A 233 8.10 1.15 3.59
N TYR A 234 7.01 1.86 3.84
CA TYR A 234 7.04 3.22 4.36
C TYR A 234 6.52 3.22 5.79
N GLY A 235 7.09 4.05 6.65
CA GLY A 235 6.62 4.19 8.02
C GLY A 235 7.24 5.39 8.69
N ALA A 236 7.21 5.38 10.02
CA ALA A 236 7.81 6.43 10.82
C ALA A 236 8.35 5.93 12.16
N THR A 237 9.25 6.72 12.73
CA THR A 237 9.84 6.57 14.06
C THR A 237 9.96 7.94 14.71
N LYS A 238 10.08 7.99 16.04
CA LYS A 238 10.51 9.22 16.73
C LYS A 238 12.00 9.47 16.53
N LEU A 239 12.41 10.73 16.66
CA LEU A 239 13.81 11.09 16.84
C LEU A 239 14.32 10.52 18.17
N GLY A 240 15.55 10.01 18.16
CA GLY A 240 16.24 9.53 19.35
C GLY A 240 16.90 10.67 20.13
N LEU A 241 17.17 11.80 19.48
CA LEU A 241 17.74 13.01 20.05
C LEU A 241 17.12 14.24 19.40
N ALA A 242 17.03 15.35 20.14
CA ALA A 242 16.64 16.64 19.59
C ALA A 242 17.60 17.08 18.46
N ALA A 243 17.07 17.76 17.45
CA ALA A 243 17.80 18.23 16.29
C ALA A 243 17.59 19.73 16.14
N ASN A 244 18.68 20.50 16.09
CA ASN A 244 18.61 21.96 16.01
C ASN A 244 18.60 22.44 14.56
N PHE A 245 18.08 23.65 14.34
CA PHE A 245 18.13 24.38 13.09
C PHE A 245 19.50 24.26 12.41
N GLY A 246 19.51 23.95 11.11
CA GLY A 246 20.72 23.80 10.33
C GLY A 246 21.40 22.43 10.46
N ALA A 247 20.87 21.48 11.24
CA ALA A 247 21.43 20.15 11.33
C ALA A 247 21.29 19.38 10.00
N GLU A 248 22.39 18.78 9.55
CA GLU A 248 22.46 17.90 8.38
C GLU A 248 22.39 16.42 8.76
N GLN A 249 22.33 16.11 10.06
CA GLN A 249 22.21 14.74 10.57
C GLN A 249 21.15 14.69 11.67
N VAL A 250 20.35 13.63 11.62
CA VAL A 250 19.35 13.34 12.65
C VAL A 250 19.54 11.94 13.19
N THR A 251 19.32 11.78 14.50
CA THR A 251 19.40 10.46 15.16
C THR A 251 17.98 9.94 15.36
N LEU A 252 17.69 8.76 14.84
CA LEU A 252 16.42 8.07 15.00
C LEU A 252 16.40 7.24 16.28
N SER A 253 15.20 7.02 16.84
CA SER A 253 15.02 6.00 17.88
C SER A 253 15.32 4.60 17.34
N SER A 254 14.89 4.31 16.11
CA SER A 254 15.26 3.11 15.36
C SER A 254 15.25 3.40 13.85
N SER A 255 16.26 2.94 13.12
CA SER A 255 16.23 2.89 11.64
C SER A 255 15.52 1.66 11.08
N LYS A 256 14.90 0.85 11.95
CA LYS A 256 14.14 -0.33 11.58
C LYS A 256 12.65 -0.11 11.80
N LEU A 257 11.84 -0.64 10.89
CA LEU A 257 10.39 -0.64 10.94
C LEU A 257 9.86 -2.04 11.23
N ARG A 258 8.85 -2.14 12.08
CA ARG A 258 8.26 -3.41 12.48
C ARG A 258 7.03 -3.73 11.63
N ILE A 259 7.10 -4.81 10.88
CA ILE A 259 6.01 -5.27 9.99
C ILE A 259 5.37 -6.57 10.45
N ALA A 260 5.97 -7.27 11.43
CA ALA A 260 5.42 -8.48 12.01
C ALA A 260 5.73 -8.64 13.52
N PRO A 261 4.90 -9.38 14.28
CA PRO A 261 5.24 -9.84 15.62
C PRO A 261 6.52 -10.67 15.64
N SER A 262 7.34 -10.48 16.67
CA SER A 262 8.33 -11.47 17.09
C SER A 262 7.97 -11.99 18.48
N GLY A 263 8.27 -13.26 18.75
CA GLY A 263 7.79 -13.90 19.97
C GLY A 263 7.97 -15.41 19.99
N VAL A 264 7.60 -16.02 21.11
CA VAL A 264 7.69 -17.48 21.29
C VAL A 264 6.48 -18.15 20.65
N SER A 265 6.72 -19.09 19.73
CA SER A 265 5.67 -19.92 19.12
C SER A 265 4.54 -19.14 18.43
N LEU A 266 4.89 -18.28 17.48
CA LEU A 266 3.91 -17.63 16.61
C LEU A 266 3.34 -18.60 15.56
N ASP A 267 2.01 -18.58 15.39
CA ASP A 267 1.32 -19.24 14.29
C ASP A 267 0.95 -18.22 13.22
N SER A 268 1.56 -18.34 12.04
CA SER A 268 1.32 -17.49 10.87
C SER A 268 -0.17 -17.32 10.54
N LYS A 269 -1.00 -18.36 10.77
CA LYS A 269 -2.45 -18.28 10.51
C LYS A 269 -3.20 -17.39 11.49
N LYS A 270 -2.76 -17.34 12.75
CA LYS A 270 -3.37 -16.47 13.76
C LYS A 270 -2.87 -15.03 13.64
N VAL A 271 -1.57 -14.88 13.34
CA VAL A 271 -0.94 -13.59 13.16
C VAL A 271 -1.53 -12.86 11.93
N GLY A 272 -1.89 -13.60 10.88
CA GLY A 272 -2.49 -13.03 9.67
C GLY A 272 -1.49 -12.67 8.58
N VAL A 273 -0.23 -13.10 8.72
CA VAL A 273 0.82 -13.08 7.69
C VAL A 273 1.71 -14.31 7.80
N ASN A 274 2.29 -14.75 6.68
CA ASN A 274 3.27 -15.83 6.66
C ASN A 274 4.64 -15.37 7.20
N LEU A 275 4.96 -15.78 8.42
CA LEU A 275 6.21 -15.43 9.11
C LEU A 275 7.43 -16.21 8.63
N THR A 276 7.25 -17.22 7.77
CA THR A 276 8.35 -17.99 7.19
C THR A 276 9.09 -17.18 6.13
N ARG A 277 8.40 -16.26 5.44
CA ARG A 277 8.97 -15.41 4.39
C ARG A 277 9.46 -14.05 4.90
N LEU A 278 9.33 -13.80 6.20
CA LEU A 278 9.71 -12.54 6.85
C LEU A 278 10.92 -12.72 7.79
N PRO A 279 11.60 -11.63 8.17
CA PRO A 279 12.64 -11.63 9.21
C PRO A 279 12.14 -12.22 10.54
N ASP A 280 13.02 -12.87 11.31
CA ASP A 280 12.61 -13.49 12.58
C ASP A 280 12.27 -12.48 13.67
N ASP A 281 12.86 -11.30 13.62
CA ASP A 281 12.54 -10.17 14.48
C ASP A 281 11.34 -9.34 13.98
N GLY A 282 10.85 -9.63 12.77
CA GLY A 282 9.77 -8.90 12.10
C GLY A 282 10.15 -7.47 11.73
N LEU A 283 11.44 -7.15 11.68
CA LEU A 283 11.97 -5.82 11.39
C LEU A 283 12.48 -5.73 9.94
N VAL A 284 12.19 -4.62 9.28
CA VAL A 284 12.73 -4.23 7.96
C VAL A 284 13.41 -2.88 8.07
N ASP A 285 14.19 -2.51 7.05
CA ASP A 285 14.74 -1.16 6.98
C ASP A 285 13.62 -0.13 6.84
N LEU A 286 13.61 0.86 7.73
CA LEU A 286 12.68 1.98 7.65
C LEU A 286 13.09 2.91 6.51
N VAL A 287 14.38 3.13 6.33
CA VAL A 287 14.93 4.19 5.48
C VAL A 287 16.14 3.68 4.71
N ASP A 288 16.18 4.00 3.41
CA ASP A 288 17.26 3.68 2.50
C ASP A 288 17.90 4.96 1.93
N ILE A 289 19.10 4.80 1.38
CA ILE A 289 19.82 5.90 0.72
C ILE A 289 19.01 6.39 -0.47
N GLY A 290 18.79 7.71 -0.54
CA GLY A 290 18.05 8.35 -1.63
C GLY A 290 16.56 8.55 -1.35
N ASP A 291 16.02 8.01 -0.25
CA ASP A 291 14.63 8.22 0.15
C ASP A 291 14.33 9.70 0.41
N LEU A 292 13.09 10.11 0.10
CA LEU A 292 12.53 11.37 0.59
C LEU A 292 11.86 11.12 1.93
N VAL A 293 12.13 12.01 2.88
CA VAL A 293 11.70 11.89 4.27
C VAL A 293 11.14 13.22 4.78
N THR A 294 10.29 13.13 5.79
CA THR A 294 9.79 14.28 6.53
C THR A 294 10.16 14.17 7.99
N ILE A 295 10.53 15.29 8.58
CA ILE A 295 10.65 15.44 10.03
C ILE A 295 9.53 16.36 10.44
N THR A 296 8.71 15.93 11.40
CA THR A 296 7.53 16.69 11.80
C THR A 296 7.29 16.63 13.30
N GLU A 297 6.80 17.72 13.87
CA GLU A 297 6.43 17.77 15.28
C GLU A 297 5.13 18.54 15.46
N LEU A 298 4.21 17.96 16.23
CA LEU A 298 2.98 18.62 16.66
C LEU A 298 3.27 19.53 17.85
N LYS A 299 2.86 20.79 17.72
CA LYS A 299 2.91 21.80 18.78
C LYS A 299 1.50 22.20 19.18
N LEU A 300 1.36 22.61 20.43
CA LEU A 300 0.10 23.01 21.03
C LEU A 300 0.24 24.42 21.61
N MET A 301 -0.74 25.27 21.37
CA MET A 301 -0.86 26.59 21.98
C MET A 301 -2.30 26.81 22.44
N GLU A 302 -2.51 27.04 23.73
CA GLU A 302 -3.81 27.51 24.22
C GLU A 302 -4.01 28.97 23.81
N LEU A 303 -5.16 29.28 23.22
CA LEU A 303 -5.48 30.63 22.81
C LEU A 303 -5.72 31.51 24.04
N PRO A 304 -5.02 32.65 24.17
CA PRO A 304 -5.18 33.53 25.33
C PRO A 304 -6.53 34.26 25.33
N THR A 305 -7.11 34.47 24.15
CA THR A 305 -8.42 35.08 23.93
C THR A 305 -9.18 34.33 22.84
N ASN A 306 -10.50 34.43 22.83
CA ASN A 306 -11.36 33.75 21.85
C ASN A 306 -12.37 34.75 21.24
N ALA A 307 -11.97 36.00 21.02
CA ALA A 307 -12.86 37.00 20.44
C ALA A 307 -12.77 36.98 18.89
N PRO A 308 -13.87 37.29 18.17
CA PRO A 308 -13.81 37.43 16.72
C PRO A 308 -12.84 38.55 16.30
N ASN A 309 -12.09 38.30 15.24
CA ASN A 309 -10.97 39.08 14.69
C ASN A 309 -9.67 39.07 15.52
N ASP A 310 -9.58 38.28 16.59
CA ASP A 310 -8.31 38.08 17.28
C ASP A 310 -7.32 37.34 16.37
N THR A 311 -6.08 37.83 16.31
CA THR A 311 -4.97 37.24 15.53
C THR A 311 -3.84 36.82 16.46
N PHE A 312 -3.31 35.62 16.24
CA PHE A 312 -2.31 34.98 17.07
C PHE A 312 -1.10 34.58 16.22
N ASP A 313 0.10 34.89 16.73
CA ASP A 313 1.37 34.39 16.20
C ASP A 313 1.73 33.09 16.93
N LEU A 314 1.94 32.02 16.17
CA LEU A 314 2.23 30.68 16.70
C LEU A 314 3.73 30.48 16.99
N GLY A 315 4.57 31.46 16.68
CA GLY A 315 6.01 31.50 16.95
C GLY A 315 6.88 30.71 15.97
N PHE A 316 6.29 30.20 14.89
CA PHE A 316 6.96 29.43 13.85
C PHE A 316 6.41 29.82 12.48
N GLU A 317 7.30 30.09 11.53
CA GLU A 317 6.94 30.27 10.13
C GLU A 317 6.82 28.91 9.42
N ARG A 318 6.24 28.89 8.21
CA ARG A 318 6.18 27.68 7.34
C ARG A 318 5.55 26.46 7.99
N LEU A 319 4.41 26.67 8.63
CA LEU A 319 3.61 25.60 9.21
C LEU A 319 3.04 24.69 8.13
N SER A 320 2.93 23.40 8.46
CA SER A 320 2.38 22.40 7.56
C SER A 320 0.86 22.28 7.66
N ASP A 321 0.31 22.45 8.86
CA ASP A 321 -1.11 22.27 9.14
C ASP A 321 -1.47 22.96 10.46
N ILE A 322 -2.69 23.47 10.56
CA ILE A 322 -3.26 24.10 11.74
C ILE A 322 -4.69 23.62 11.92
N SER A 323 -5.04 23.23 13.15
CA SER A 323 -6.41 23.01 13.55
C SER A 323 -6.66 23.61 14.93
N VAL A 324 -7.88 24.07 15.17
CA VAL A 324 -8.28 24.59 16.48
C VAL A 324 -9.31 23.63 17.05
N VAL A 325 -9.11 23.21 18.30
CA VAL A 325 -10.03 22.33 19.02
C VAL A 325 -10.44 22.97 20.33
N ASP A 326 -11.67 22.70 20.74
CA ASP A 326 -12.17 23.08 22.05
C ASP A 326 -11.74 22.07 23.13
N VAL A 327 -12.03 22.36 24.40
CA VAL A 327 -11.65 21.48 25.53
C VAL A 327 -12.32 20.10 25.48
N ASN A 328 -13.45 19.96 24.78
CA ASN A 328 -14.15 18.70 24.57
C ASN A 328 -13.67 17.96 23.31
N GLY A 329 -12.68 18.51 22.60
CA GLY A 329 -12.14 17.97 21.35
C GLY A 329 -12.97 18.30 20.11
N ALA A 330 -13.96 19.20 20.20
CA ALA A 330 -14.71 19.66 19.04
C ALA A 330 -13.82 20.56 18.17
N LYS A 331 -13.62 20.18 16.91
CA LYS A 331 -12.84 20.96 15.94
C LYS A 331 -13.64 22.19 15.53
N VAL A 332 -12.99 23.35 15.61
CA VAL A 332 -13.56 24.60 15.09
C VAL A 332 -13.63 24.51 13.57
N ASN A 333 -14.79 24.88 13.00
CA ASN A 333 -14.96 24.90 11.55
C ASN A 333 -13.91 25.80 10.88
N SER A 334 -13.27 25.31 9.82
CA SER A 334 -12.30 26.06 9.02
C SER A 334 -12.87 27.36 8.47
N ASP A 335 -14.19 27.45 8.24
CA ASP A 335 -14.85 28.69 7.78
C ASP A 335 -14.75 29.84 8.79
N TYR A 336 -14.38 29.56 10.05
CA TYR A 336 -14.15 30.58 11.08
C TYR A 336 -12.68 30.94 11.26
N LEU A 337 -11.77 30.30 10.53
CA LEU A 337 -10.33 30.42 10.71
C LEU A 337 -9.70 30.99 9.44
N ASP A 338 -9.13 32.18 9.55
CA ASP A 338 -8.25 32.72 8.51
C ASP A 338 -6.81 32.35 8.90
N ILE A 339 -6.16 31.53 8.09
CA ILE A 339 -4.87 30.90 8.41
C ILE A 339 -3.81 31.32 7.40
N ASP A 340 -2.70 31.88 7.89
CA ASP A 340 -1.47 32.07 7.11
C ASP A 340 -0.40 31.07 7.58
N LEU A 341 -0.26 29.97 6.82
CA LEU A 341 0.70 28.92 7.10
C LEU A 341 2.15 29.36 6.88
N ASP A 342 2.42 30.28 5.95
CA ASP A 342 3.78 30.69 5.63
C ASP A 342 4.28 31.67 6.70
N ALA A 343 3.45 32.63 7.12
CA ALA A 343 3.76 33.55 8.22
C ALA A 343 3.60 32.92 9.62
N GLY A 344 2.84 31.83 9.74
CA GLY A 344 2.61 31.16 11.03
C GLY A 344 1.56 31.84 11.90
N THR A 345 0.57 32.48 11.29
CA THR A 345 -0.45 33.25 12.01
C THR A 345 -1.84 32.65 11.83
N LEU A 346 -2.65 32.77 12.87
CA LEU A 346 -4.04 32.31 12.92
C LEU A 346 -4.92 33.47 13.35
N THR A 347 -5.97 33.76 12.58
CA THR A 347 -7.01 34.72 12.93
C THR A 347 -8.35 34.01 13.10
N LEU A 348 -9.01 34.21 14.24
CA LEU A 348 -10.43 33.88 14.38
C LEU A 348 -11.20 34.95 13.60
N ASN A 349 -11.85 34.62 12.50
CA ASN A 349 -12.42 35.64 11.63
C ASN A 349 -13.67 36.31 12.25
N GLY A 350 -14.20 37.33 11.57
CA GLY A 350 -15.34 38.10 12.07
C GLY A 350 -16.64 37.31 12.20
N MET A 351 -16.73 36.11 11.62
CA MET A 351 -17.88 35.21 11.73
C MET A 351 -17.75 34.19 12.87
N PHE A 352 -16.59 34.11 13.52
CA PHE A 352 -16.35 33.17 14.61
C PHE A 352 -17.39 33.35 15.73
N ASP A 353 -18.05 32.25 16.11
CA ASP A 353 -19.03 32.23 17.18
C ASP A 353 -18.69 31.16 18.22
N MET A 354 -18.40 31.62 19.43
CA MET A 354 -18.06 30.77 20.57
C MET A 354 -19.26 29.97 21.10
N SER A 355 -20.50 30.29 20.70
CA SER A 355 -21.71 29.60 21.19
C SER A 355 -21.72 28.09 20.89
N PHE A 356 -20.95 27.66 19.88
CA PHE A 356 -20.80 26.26 19.48
C PHE A 356 -19.63 25.53 20.17
N TYR A 357 -18.81 26.22 20.96
CA TYR A 357 -17.53 25.68 21.48
C TYR A 357 -17.34 25.97 22.97
N THR A 358 -16.50 25.17 23.64
CA THR A 358 -16.18 25.33 25.06
C THR A 358 -14.72 25.76 25.27
N SER A 359 -14.52 26.85 26.02
CA SER A 359 -13.19 27.37 26.38
C SER A 359 -12.46 26.43 27.37
N PRO A 360 -11.12 26.33 27.34
CA PRO A 360 -10.19 27.00 26.42
C PRO A 360 -10.19 26.38 25.02
N LEU A 361 -9.86 27.19 24.01
CA LEU A 361 -9.51 26.70 22.68
C LEU A 361 -8.01 26.44 22.61
N THR A 362 -7.62 25.31 22.02
CA THR A 362 -6.24 24.93 21.80
C THR A 362 -5.97 24.85 20.31
N VAL A 363 -4.97 25.59 19.85
CA VAL A 363 -4.41 25.47 18.50
C VAL A 363 -3.45 24.29 18.48
N ARG A 364 -3.66 23.39 17.54
CA ARG A 364 -2.77 22.29 17.17
C ARG A 364 -2.13 22.65 15.85
N TYR A 365 -0.81 22.84 15.84
CA TYR A 365 -0.09 23.23 14.63
C TYR A 365 1.16 22.39 14.46
N ARG A 366 1.57 22.17 13.21
CA ARG A 366 2.62 21.21 12.89
C ARG A 366 3.75 21.89 12.12
N ILE A 367 4.97 21.77 12.63
CA ILE A 367 6.18 22.09 11.87
C ILE A 367 6.60 20.86 11.05
N MET A 368 7.12 21.08 9.85
CA MET A 368 7.55 19.99 8.97
C MET A 368 8.70 20.43 8.06
N ASP A 369 9.75 19.63 8.01
CA ASP A 369 10.82 19.74 7.03
C ASP A 369 10.84 18.55 6.09
N LEU A 370 11.12 18.83 4.82
CA LEU A 370 11.35 17.83 3.79
C LEU A 370 12.85 17.71 3.53
N ALA A 371 13.35 16.48 3.56
CA ALA A 371 14.75 16.19 3.29
C ALA A 371 14.91 14.95 2.40
N LYS A 372 16.08 14.84 1.78
CA LYS A 372 16.50 13.63 1.06
C LYS A 372 17.63 12.96 1.83
N VAL A 373 17.58 11.63 1.92
CA VAL A 373 18.60 10.85 2.62
C VAL A 373 19.86 10.71 1.78
N GLU A 374 20.99 11.12 2.33
CA GLU A 374 22.31 10.97 1.70
C GLU A 374 23.00 9.69 2.15
N SER A 375 22.98 9.39 3.44
CA SER A 375 23.54 8.15 3.99
C SER A 375 22.85 7.72 5.27
N VAL A 376 22.90 6.42 5.55
CA VAL A 376 22.34 5.81 6.76
C VAL A 376 23.46 5.05 7.47
N ASN A 377 23.74 5.41 8.72
CA ASN A 377 24.71 4.73 9.57
C ASN A 377 24.05 4.32 10.89
N SER A 378 23.62 3.06 10.96
CA SER A 378 22.83 2.56 12.09
C SER A 378 21.56 3.41 12.27
N ASN A 379 21.41 4.11 13.40
CA ASN A 379 20.28 5.00 13.67
C ASN A 379 20.53 6.47 13.28
N VAL A 380 21.73 6.82 12.77
CA VAL A 380 22.03 8.19 12.34
C VAL A 380 21.80 8.30 10.83
N VAL A 381 20.97 9.27 10.44
CA VAL A 381 20.64 9.54 9.04
C VAL A 381 21.21 10.91 8.67
N SER A 382 22.04 10.93 7.62
CA SER A 382 22.54 12.18 7.03
C SER A 382 21.59 12.63 5.93
N LEU A 383 21.27 13.92 5.96
CA LEU A 383 20.33 14.59 5.07
C LEU A 383 21.10 15.42 4.05
N LEU A 384 20.63 15.43 2.81
CA LEU A 384 21.20 16.24 1.73
C LEU A 384 21.02 17.75 1.97
N ASN A 385 19.89 18.12 2.60
CA ASN A 385 19.58 19.51 2.95
C ASN A 385 19.47 19.62 4.47
N PRO A 386 20.00 20.71 5.07
CA PRO A 386 19.83 20.95 6.49
C PRO A 386 18.37 21.22 6.85
N ILE A 387 17.96 20.83 8.06
CA ILE A 387 16.63 21.12 8.58
C ILE A 387 16.44 22.61 8.86
N THR A 388 15.20 23.11 8.77
CA THR A 388 14.86 24.53 8.88
C THR A 388 14.13 24.90 10.17
N HIS A 389 13.91 23.94 11.07
CA HIS A 389 13.32 24.13 12.39
C HIS A 389 14.09 23.38 13.48
N ASP A 390 13.91 23.80 14.74
CA ASP A 390 14.33 23.03 15.91
C ASP A 390 13.27 21.97 16.24
N TYR A 391 13.71 20.72 16.39
CA TYR A 391 12.88 19.57 16.74
C TYR A 391 13.31 18.95 18.06
N THR A 392 12.34 18.51 18.85
CA THR A 392 12.57 17.72 20.06
C THR A 392 12.65 16.23 19.76
N ASP A 393 12.89 15.40 20.77
CA ASP A 393 12.80 13.93 20.66
C ASP A 393 11.36 13.42 20.50
N ALA A 394 10.35 14.29 20.65
CA ALA A 394 8.96 13.98 20.32
C ALA A 394 8.68 14.06 18.81
N ALA A 395 9.58 14.66 18.02
CA ALA A 395 9.42 14.77 16.59
C ALA A 395 9.44 13.39 15.90
N VAL A 396 8.69 13.28 14.83
CA VAL A 396 8.47 12.08 14.03
C VAL A 396 9.25 12.21 12.73
N PHE A 397 10.11 11.23 12.48
CA PHE A 397 10.76 11.00 11.20
C PHE A 397 9.95 9.99 10.41
N SER A 398 9.45 10.39 9.23
CA SER A 398 8.65 9.54 8.35
C SER A 398 9.29 9.43 6.98
N THR A 399 9.34 8.22 6.43
CA THR A 399 9.58 8.04 5.00
C THR A 399 8.35 8.45 4.21
N MET A 400 8.56 9.01 3.03
CA MET A 400 7.50 9.56 2.19
C MET A 400 7.12 8.60 1.07
N LEU A 401 5.84 8.23 1.03
CA LEU A 401 5.27 7.50 -0.10
C LEU A 401 4.87 8.52 -1.17
N LEU A 402 5.53 8.47 -2.32
CA LEU A 402 5.27 9.37 -3.45
C LEU A 402 4.21 8.77 -4.36
N MET A 403 3.10 9.48 -4.51
CA MET A 403 2.02 9.13 -5.43
C MET A 403 2.16 9.87 -6.77
N GLY A 404 3.00 10.91 -6.81
CA GLY A 404 3.25 11.69 -8.01
C GLY A 404 2.09 12.62 -8.36
N ASP A 405 1.90 12.86 -9.65
CA ASP A 405 0.83 13.71 -10.14
C ASP A 405 -0.46 12.91 -10.31
N MET A 406 -1.57 13.46 -9.83
CA MET A 406 -2.88 12.79 -9.83
C MET A 406 -3.91 13.63 -10.58
N GLN A 407 -4.57 13.01 -11.56
CA GLN A 407 -5.59 13.65 -12.37
C GLN A 407 -6.50 12.59 -12.99
N ALA A 408 -7.82 12.83 -12.94
CA ALA A 408 -8.75 12.05 -13.74
C ALA A 408 -8.64 12.45 -15.22
N ARG A 409 -8.44 11.45 -16.08
CA ARG A 409 -8.37 11.66 -17.54
C ARG A 409 -8.79 10.42 -18.30
N ASP A 410 -9.33 10.60 -19.49
CA ASP A 410 -9.49 9.53 -20.47
C ASP A 410 -8.22 9.40 -21.34
N TYR A 411 -7.93 8.18 -21.78
CA TYR A 411 -6.80 7.89 -22.67
C TYR A 411 -7.01 6.60 -23.46
N ASN A 412 -6.13 6.34 -24.44
CA ASN A 412 -6.17 5.15 -25.30
C ASN A 412 -7.53 4.91 -25.98
N ILE A 413 -8.10 5.97 -26.56
CA ILE A 413 -9.40 5.89 -27.23
C ILE A 413 -9.22 5.30 -28.64
N PHE A 414 -9.97 4.24 -28.96
CA PHE A 414 -10.04 3.68 -30.31
C PHE A 414 -11.37 2.99 -30.58
N SER A 415 -11.71 2.90 -31.87
CA SER A 415 -12.93 2.24 -32.33
C SER A 415 -12.60 0.95 -33.09
N GLN A 416 -13.25 -0.15 -32.73
CA GLN A 416 -13.08 -1.47 -33.35
C GLN A 416 -14.33 -1.90 -34.10
N LYS A 417 -14.15 -2.61 -35.21
CA LYS A 417 -15.24 -3.19 -35.98
C LYS A 417 -15.96 -4.33 -35.23
N SER A 418 -15.23 -5.05 -34.37
CA SER A 418 -15.80 -6.03 -33.44
C SER A 418 -14.89 -6.18 -32.23
N TRP A 419 -15.46 -6.24 -31.02
CA TRP A 419 -14.71 -6.63 -29.82
C TRP A 419 -14.37 -8.14 -29.84
N GLY A 420 -15.13 -8.94 -30.61
CA GLY A 420 -14.83 -10.32 -31.00
C GLY A 420 -14.77 -11.35 -29.87
N ASN A 421 -13.72 -11.30 -29.07
CA ASN A 421 -13.33 -12.32 -28.09
C ASN A 421 -13.45 -11.85 -26.63
N GLY A 422 -13.92 -10.62 -26.39
CA GLY A 422 -14.01 -10.07 -25.03
C GLY A 422 -12.65 -9.76 -24.39
N VAL A 423 -11.56 -9.77 -25.17
CA VAL A 423 -10.20 -9.56 -24.66
C VAL A 423 -9.98 -8.08 -24.35
N TRP A 424 -9.48 -7.80 -23.16
CA TRP A 424 -9.08 -6.46 -22.74
C TRP A 424 -7.70 -6.12 -23.33
N SER A 425 -7.62 -5.02 -24.06
CA SER A 425 -6.39 -4.52 -24.67
C SER A 425 -6.40 -2.99 -24.67
N ASP A 426 -5.21 -2.41 -24.52
CA ASP A 426 -4.96 -0.97 -24.66
C ASP A 426 -4.65 -0.57 -26.12
N THR A 427 -4.55 -1.57 -27.00
CA THR A 427 -4.34 -1.40 -28.43
C THR A 427 -5.42 -2.11 -29.22
N LEU A 428 -5.63 -1.63 -30.45
CA LEU A 428 -6.63 -2.19 -31.36
C LEU A 428 -6.26 -3.63 -31.76
N ILE A 429 -7.20 -4.54 -31.52
CA ILE A 429 -7.18 -5.92 -32.03
C ILE A 429 -8.16 -6.02 -33.21
N GLY A 430 -7.72 -6.59 -34.33
CA GLY A 430 -8.55 -6.78 -35.52
C GLY A 430 -8.63 -5.54 -36.41
N ASP A 431 -9.79 -5.30 -37.03
CA ASP A 431 -10.00 -4.17 -37.93
C ASP A 431 -10.57 -2.95 -37.18
N ALA A 432 -10.10 -1.76 -37.55
CA ALA A 432 -10.75 -0.51 -37.18
C ALA A 432 -12.12 -0.37 -37.86
N THR A 433 -13.06 0.26 -37.17
CA THR A 433 -14.31 0.70 -37.81
C THR A 433 -14.11 2.03 -38.55
N THR A 434 -14.90 2.25 -39.60
CA THR A 434 -14.98 3.55 -40.29
C THR A 434 -15.66 4.62 -39.44
N SER A 435 -16.47 4.21 -38.46
CA SER A 435 -17.08 5.10 -37.47
C SER A 435 -16.09 5.43 -36.36
N GLN A 436 -16.02 6.69 -35.96
CA GLN A 436 -15.08 7.14 -34.94
C GLN A 436 -15.76 8.09 -33.97
N LEU A 437 -15.36 8.01 -32.70
CA LEU A 437 -15.70 8.99 -31.68
C LEU A 437 -14.86 10.26 -31.87
N GLN A 438 -15.51 11.40 -32.07
CA GLN A 438 -14.91 12.69 -32.40
C GLN A 438 -14.53 13.47 -31.13
N VAL A 439 -13.59 12.93 -30.36
CA VAL A 439 -13.22 13.46 -29.02
C VAL A 439 -12.48 14.79 -29.06
N THR A 440 -11.89 15.17 -30.20
CA THR A 440 -11.15 16.45 -30.32
C THR A 440 -12.06 17.67 -30.11
N ASN A 441 -13.27 17.64 -30.67
CA ASN A 441 -14.23 18.75 -30.53
C ASN A 441 -15.24 18.50 -29.40
N ASN A 442 -15.41 17.24 -29.01
CA ASN A 442 -16.41 16.80 -28.04
C ASN A 442 -15.76 15.78 -27.10
N PRO A 443 -14.90 16.23 -26.16
CA PRO A 443 -14.11 15.34 -25.32
C PRO A 443 -15.00 14.49 -24.41
N ILE A 444 -14.47 13.33 -24.03
CA ILE A 444 -15.01 12.57 -22.91
C ILE A 444 -14.68 13.39 -21.65
N VAL A 445 -15.68 13.65 -20.81
CA VAL A 445 -15.46 14.39 -19.56
C VAL A 445 -15.43 13.40 -18.42
N VAL A 446 -14.34 13.44 -17.66
CA VAL A 446 -14.13 12.72 -16.40
C VAL A 446 -13.79 13.70 -15.29
N THR A 447 -14.11 13.36 -14.05
CA THR A 447 -13.86 14.21 -12.88
C THR A 447 -13.00 13.45 -11.86
N ASN A 448 -12.18 14.19 -11.11
CA ASN A 448 -11.31 13.66 -10.05
C ASN A 448 -12.11 12.88 -9.01
N ARG A 449 -13.25 13.44 -8.60
CA ARG A 449 -14.16 12.84 -7.62
C ARG A 449 -14.73 11.49 -8.07
N ASP A 450 -15.16 11.36 -9.33
CA ASP A 450 -16.08 10.28 -9.71
C ASP A 450 -15.42 9.17 -10.54
N ALA A 451 -14.31 9.47 -11.20
CA ALA A 451 -13.58 8.49 -12.01
C ALA A 451 -12.91 7.38 -11.17
N ILE A 452 -12.79 6.21 -11.78
CA ILE A 452 -12.00 5.06 -11.30
C ILE A 452 -10.97 4.69 -12.38
N GLU A 453 -9.89 4.01 -11.99
CA GLU A 453 -9.02 3.39 -12.99
C GLU A 453 -9.73 2.19 -13.59
N GLU A 454 -10.08 2.29 -14.86
CA GLU A 454 -10.90 1.27 -15.51
C GLU A 454 -10.67 1.28 -17.01
N ARG A 455 -10.79 0.09 -17.61
CA ARG A 455 -10.88 -0.06 -19.06
C ARG A 455 -12.35 -0.20 -19.43
N TRP A 456 -12.78 0.59 -20.41
CA TRP A 456 -14.18 0.64 -20.83
C TRP A 456 -14.38 0.07 -22.23
N ALA A 457 -15.52 -0.58 -22.42
CA ALA A 457 -16.00 -1.09 -23.70
C ALA A 457 -17.45 -0.68 -23.93
N LEU A 458 -17.67 0.15 -24.95
CA LEU A 458 -19.01 0.53 -25.42
C LEU A 458 -19.34 -0.34 -26.63
N VAL A 459 -20.07 -1.44 -26.41
CA VAL A 459 -20.32 -2.47 -27.43
C VAL A 459 -21.70 -2.28 -28.05
N PHE A 460 -21.74 -1.88 -29.32
CA PHE A 460 -22.98 -1.65 -30.06
C PHE A 460 -23.78 -2.94 -30.25
N THR A 461 -25.06 -2.88 -29.90
CA THR A 461 -26.04 -3.96 -30.16
C THR A 461 -26.89 -3.66 -31.38
N SER A 462 -26.95 -2.39 -31.80
CA SER A 462 -27.61 -1.92 -33.02
C SER A 462 -26.93 -0.63 -33.51
N GLN A 463 -27.49 0.07 -34.49
CA GLN A 463 -26.97 1.39 -34.90
C GLN A 463 -27.21 2.48 -33.84
N THR A 464 -28.17 2.28 -32.94
CA THR A 464 -28.66 3.31 -32.00
C THR A 464 -28.56 2.89 -30.53
N ALA A 465 -27.95 1.75 -30.23
CA ALA A 465 -27.80 1.26 -28.86
C ALA A 465 -26.48 0.52 -28.66
N PHE A 466 -25.88 0.70 -27.49
CA PHE A 466 -24.68 -0.01 -27.04
C PHE A 466 -24.75 -0.34 -25.54
N ARG A 467 -23.98 -1.34 -25.12
CA ARG A 467 -23.77 -1.71 -23.73
C ARG A 467 -22.52 -1.03 -23.20
N ILE A 468 -22.51 -0.70 -21.92
CA ILE A 468 -21.39 -0.03 -21.23
C ILE A 468 -20.78 -1.04 -20.28
N ILE A 469 -19.55 -1.46 -20.56
CA ILE A 469 -18.88 -2.54 -19.85
C ILE A 469 -17.52 -2.05 -19.34
N GLY A 470 -17.27 -2.17 -18.04
CA GLY A 470 -15.94 -2.00 -17.43
C GLY A 470 -15.24 -3.34 -17.22
N GLN A 471 -13.91 -3.36 -17.19
CA GLN A 471 -13.14 -4.59 -16.94
C GLN A 471 -13.37 -5.14 -15.53
N THR A 472 -13.45 -4.27 -14.54
CA THR A 472 -13.63 -4.61 -13.12
C THR A 472 -15.09 -4.55 -12.73
N VAL A 473 -15.81 -3.52 -13.17
CA VAL A 473 -17.22 -3.29 -12.77
C VAL A 473 -18.27 -4.03 -13.62
N GLY A 474 -17.86 -4.68 -14.72
CA GLY A 474 -18.78 -5.41 -15.60
C GLY A 474 -19.73 -4.50 -16.38
N GLU A 475 -20.87 -5.04 -16.82
CA GLU A 475 -21.88 -4.27 -17.56
C GLU A 475 -22.69 -3.38 -16.61
N ILE A 476 -22.43 -2.07 -16.66
CA ILE A 476 -23.02 -1.07 -15.75
C ILE A 476 -24.23 -0.35 -16.36
N GLY A 477 -24.56 -0.66 -17.61
CA GLY A 477 -25.75 -0.11 -18.26
C GLY A 477 -25.69 -0.14 -19.78
N SER A 478 -26.57 0.64 -20.40
CA SER A 478 -26.67 0.80 -21.85
C SER A 478 -26.77 2.28 -22.22
N GLY A 479 -26.34 2.63 -23.43
CA GLY A 479 -26.41 3.99 -23.96
C GLY A 479 -26.82 4.04 -25.43
N SER A 480 -26.92 5.26 -25.96
CA SER A 480 -27.25 5.54 -27.35
C SER A 480 -26.37 6.66 -27.89
N PRO A 481 -25.89 6.59 -29.16
CA PRO A 481 -25.09 7.66 -29.75
C PRO A 481 -25.88 8.98 -29.93
N THR A 482 -27.22 8.95 -29.83
CA THR A 482 -28.07 10.14 -30.00
C THR A 482 -28.33 10.92 -28.71
N THR A 483 -27.87 10.42 -27.56
CA THR A 483 -28.11 11.03 -26.24
C THR A 483 -26.81 11.16 -25.45
N LEU A 484 -26.81 11.98 -24.41
CA LEU A 484 -25.71 12.02 -23.43
C LEU A 484 -25.52 10.62 -22.83
N THR A 485 -24.29 10.13 -22.85
CA THR A 485 -23.91 8.88 -22.15
C THR A 485 -23.28 9.27 -20.83
N ALA A 486 -23.88 8.90 -19.70
CA ALA A 486 -23.43 9.30 -18.37
C ALA A 486 -23.75 8.19 -17.33
N PRO A 487 -23.04 7.04 -17.37
CA PRO A 487 -23.29 5.94 -16.45
C PRO A 487 -22.94 6.34 -15.00
N ILE A 488 -23.87 6.15 -14.08
CA ILE A 488 -23.73 6.58 -12.68
C ILE A 488 -22.81 5.65 -11.90
N ASN A 489 -21.85 6.23 -11.18
CA ASN A 489 -21.06 5.57 -10.16
C ASN A 489 -21.92 5.43 -8.89
N PRO A 490 -22.27 4.20 -8.46
CA PRO A 490 -23.09 4.00 -7.26
C PRO A 490 -22.39 4.47 -5.97
N MET A 491 -21.07 4.61 -5.97
CA MET A 491 -20.31 5.03 -4.79
C MET A 491 -20.36 6.54 -4.55
N THR A 492 -20.49 7.36 -5.62
CA THR A 492 -20.52 8.82 -5.51
C THR A 492 -21.88 9.43 -5.88
N GLY A 493 -22.73 8.69 -6.59
CA GLY A 493 -24.01 9.19 -7.14
C GLY A 493 -23.87 10.03 -8.41
N TYR A 494 -22.65 10.21 -8.93
CA TYR A 494 -22.35 10.99 -10.15
C TYR A 494 -21.78 10.10 -11.25
N PRO A 495 -21.74 10.55 -12.52
CA PRO A 495 -21.26 9.71 -13.63
C PRO A 495 -19.77 9.35 -13.54
N TYR A 496 -19.39 8.12 -13.90
CA TYR A 496 -17.98 7.72 -14.06
C TYR A 496 -17.26 8.56 -15.13
N PHE A 497 -17.97 8.82 -16.21
CA PHE A 497 -17.55 9.64 -17.34
C PHE A 497 -18.81 10.15 -18.05
N THR A 498 -18.66 11.18 -18.88
CA THR A 498 -19.73 11.63 -19.76
C THR A 498 -19.27 11.77 -21.21
N ILE A 499 -20.08 11.30 -22.14
CA ILE A 499 -19.84 11.43 -23.59
C ILE A 499 -21.03 12.18 -24.20
N PRO A 500 -20.82 13.41 -24.71
CA PRO A 500 -21.89 14.17 -25.34
C PRO A 500 -22.36 13.51 -26.63
N ALA A 501 -23.64 13.67 -26.97
CA ALA A 501 -24.21 13.11 -28.20
C ALA A 501 -23.45 13.56 -29.48
N ALA A 502 -22.91 14.79 -29.47
CA ALA A 502 -22.14 15.35 -30.58
C ALA A 502 -20.78 14.66 -30.81
N ALA A 503 -20.26 13.90 -29.84
CA ALA A 503 -19.03 13.14 -30.02
C ALA A 503 -19.19 11.95 -30.97
N TRP A 504 -20.41 11.47 -31.18
CA TRP A 504 -20.65 10.27 -31.98
C TRP A 504 -20.64 10.59 -33.48
N GLY A 505 -19.65 10.04 -34.19
CA GLY A 505 -19.67 10.00 -35.66
C GLY A 505 -20.80 9.11 -36.20
N GLY A 506 -21.06 9.17 -37.51
CA GLY A 506 -22.06 8.31 -38.16
C GLY A 506 -21.55 6.89 -38.47
N GLY A 507 -22.46 5.99 -38.86
CA GLY A 507 -22.14 4.69 -39.45
C GLY A 507 -21.98 3.51 -38.48
N TRP A 508 -22.41 3.65 -37.22
CA TRP A 508 -22.32 2.57 -36.24
C TRP A 508 -23.18 1.37 -36.63
N SER A 509 -22.66 0.18 -36.36
CA SER A 509 -23.34 -1.10 -36.56
C SER A 509 -23.24 -1.96 -35.31
N ALA A 510 -24.14 -2.94 -35.20
CA ALA A 510 -24.01 -3.98 -34.18
C ALA A 510 -22.60 -4.62 -34.23
N ALA A 511 -22.11 -5.02 -33.07
CA ALA A 511 -20.75 -5.52 -32.78
C ALA A 511 -19.62 -4.48 -32.78
N ASN A 512 -19.79 -3.28 -33.37
CA ASN A 512 -18.78 -2.23 -33.23
C ASN A 512 -18.53 -1.94 -31.75
N ALA A 513 -17.30 -1.57 -31.41
CA ALA A 513 -16.94 -1.22 -30.05
C ALA A 513 -16.12 0.06 -30.01
N VAL A 514 -16.41 0.92 -29.02
CA VAL A 514 -15.50 1.99 -28.61
C VAL A 514 -14.79 1.54 -27.34
N ARG A 515 -13.46 1.69 -27.32
CA ARG A 515 -12.58 1.31 -26.23
C ARG A 515 -11.83 2.55 -25.78
N PHE A 516 -11.73 2.73 -24.47
CA PHE A 516 -10.94 3.78 -23.85
C PHE A 516 -10.68 3.40 -22.39
N ASN A 517 -9.71 4.05 -21.78
CA ASN A 517 -9.39 3.87 -20.38
C ASN A 517 -9.62 5.17 -19.63
N THR A 518 -9.91 5.06 -18.34
CA THR A 518 -9.90 6.19 -17.41
C THR A 518 -8.78 6.00 -16.41
N ALA A 519 -8.08 7.10 -16.10
CA ALA A 519 -7.25 7.22 -14.90
C ALA A 519 -8.05 7.97 -13.84
N ALA A 520 -7.78 7.69 -12.57
CA ALA A 520 -8.44 8.35 -11.45
C ALA A 520 -7.46 9.23 -10.67
N ALA A 521 -7.96 10.31 -10.07
CA ALA A 521 -7.22 11.04 -9.05
C ALA A 521 -7.38 10.36 -7.68
N LYS A 522 -7.12 9.05 -7.61
CA LYS A 522 -7.17 8.21 -6.41
C LYS A 522 -6.01 7.22 -6.45
N TYR A 523 -5.22 7.11 -5.39
CA TYR A 523 -4.05 6.23 -5.39
C TYR A 523 -4.24 5.08 -4.38
N PRO A 524 -4.11 3.80 -4.76
CA PRO A 524 -4.28 2.68 -3.84
C PRO A 524 -3.09 2.55 -2.88
N ILE A 525 -3.36 2.55 -1.57
CA ILE A 525 -2.34 2.35 -0.52
C ILE A 525 -2.87 1.35 0.50
N TRP A 526 -1.99 0.45 0.93
CA TRP A 526 -2.25 -0.46 2.04
C TRP A 526 -1.57 0.04 3.29
N ILE A 527 -2.36 0.25 4.35
CA ILE A 527 -1.86 0.53 5.70
C ILE A 527 -1.80 -0.79 6.44
N GLY A 528 -0.61 -1.18 6.84
CA GLY A 528 -0.34 -2.32 7.71
C GLY A 528 -0.21 -1.88 9.16
N ASN A 529 -0.68 -2.73 10.07
CA ASN A 529 -0.45 -2.58 11.49
C ASN A 529 0.09 -3.89 12.08
N ALA A 530 1.24 -3.83 12.73
CA ALA A 530 1.86 -4.95 13.43
C ALA A 530 1.79 -4.76 14.95
N ILE A 531 1.22 -5.74 15.64
CA ILE A 531 1.06 -5.79 17.10
C ILE A 531 1.99 -6.87 17.66
N GLN A 532 2.90 -6.50 18.55
CA GLN A 532 3.77 -7.43 19.28
C GLN A 532 3.01 -8.18 20.37
N GLN A 533 3.53 -9.36 20.75
CA GLN A 533 3.04 -10.08 21.91
C GLN A 533 3.30 -9.27 23.20
N HIS A 534 2.24 -8.93 23.91
CA HIS A 534 2.31 -8.26 25.21
C HIS A 534 1.07 -8.54 26.05
N GLN A 535 1.10 -8.10 27.32
CA GLN A 535 -0.11 -8.11 28.16
C GLN A 535 -0.99 -6.93 27.77
N GLY A 536 -2.26 -7.22 27.50
CA GLY A 536 -3.26 -6.22 27.13
C GLY A 536 -3.34 -5.08 28.14
N SER A 537 -3.54 -3.86 27.65
CA SER A 537 -3.54 -2.63 28.44
C SER A 537 -4.51 -1.60 27.87
N SER A 538 -4.95 -0.66 28.72
CA SER A 538 -5.72 0.51 28.27
C SER A 538 -4.93 1.41 27.30
N LYS A 539 -3.65 1.14 27.08
CA LYS A 539 -2.78 1.79 26.11
C LYS A 539 -2.83 1.16 24.72
N ASP A 540 -3.58 0.07 24.53
CA ASP A 540 -3.70 -0.62 23.24
C ASP A 540 -4.76 0.07 22.35
N ASN A 541 -4.67 1.39 22.29
CA ASN A 541 -5.49 2.24 21.45
C ASN A 541 -4.67 2.69 20.23
N TYR A 542 -5.35 2.88 19.10
CA TYR A 542 -4.74 3.43 17.91
C TYR A 542 -4.76 4.96 17.96
N ASP A 543 -3.61 5.57 18.21
CA ASP A 543 -3.42 7.03 18.30
C ASP A 543 -2.32 7.52 17.35
N PHE A 544 -2.39 7.09 16.08
CA PHE A 544 -1.48 7.55 15.02
C PHE A 544 -2.20 8.46 14.03
N THR A 545 -1.43 9.30 13.35
CA THR A 545 -1.94 10.25 12.36
C THR A 545 -1.19 10.10 11.05
N ILE A 546 -1.92 10.11 9.94
CA ILE A 546 -1.38 10.08 8.58
C ILE A 546 -1.66 11.44 7.94
N GLY A 547 -0.61 12.08 7.44
CA GLY A 547 -0.68 13.32 6.68
C GLY A 547 -0.72 13.06 5.18
N TYR A 548 -1.79 13.55 4.52
CA TYR A 548 -1.87 13.61 3.06
C TYR A 548 -1.43 15.02 2.59
N HIS A 549 -0.32 15.09 1.87
CA HIS A 549 0.26 16.35 1.41
C HIS A 549 0.39 16.37 -0.12
N ALA A 550 0.21 17.52 -0.72
CA ALA A 550 0.45 17.74 -2.13
C ALA A 550 0.87 19.20 -2.37
N ASN A 551 1.37 19.49 -3.57
CA ASN A 551 1.54 20.88 -3.97
C ASN A 551 0.17 21.43 -4.39
N ILE A 552 -0.50 22.09 -3.44
CA ILE A 552 -1.74 22.81 -3.65
C ILE A 552 -1.43 24.31 -3.75
N ASP A 553 -2.21 25.04 -4.55
CA ASP A 553 -2.12 26.49 -4.60
C ASP A 553 -2.44 27.04 -3.21
N ARG A 554 -1.40 27.42 -2.48
CA ARG A 554 -1.53 28.30 -1.33
C ARG A 554 -1.80 29.66 -1.93
N GLU A 555 -2.90 30.32 -1.56
CA GLU A 555 -3.03 31.75 -1.81
C GLU A 555 -1.87 32.42 -1.08
N ARG A 556 -0.75 32.58 -1.77
CA ARG A 556 0.34 33.43 -1.34
C ARG A 556 -0.24 34.82 -1.36
N GLY A 557 -0.49 35.38 -0.18
CA GLY A 557 -0.77 36.80 -0.08
C GLY A 557 0.32 37.53 -0.86
N ASP A 558 -0.09 38.22 -1.92
CA ASP A 558 0.82 39.08 -2.69
C ASP A 558 1.41 40.09 -1.69
N SER A 559 2.73 39.98 -1.48
CA SER A 559 3.52 40.93 -0.69
C SER A 559 3.58 42.30 -1.36
#